data_AF-A0A3D2VBP4-F1
#
_entry.id   AF-A0A3D2VBP4-F1
#
_cell.length_a   1.000
_cell.length_b   1.000
_cell.length_c   1.000
_cell.angle_alpha   90.00
_cell.angle_beta   90.00
_cell.angle_gamma   90.00
#
_symmetry.space_group_name_H-M   'P 1'
#
loop_
_entity.id
_entity.type
_entity.pdbx_description
1 polymer ?
#
loop_
_entity_poly.entity_id
_entity_poly.type
_entity_poly.pdbx_seq_one_letter_code
_entity_poly.pdbx_strand_id
1 'polypeptide(L)'
;MSKPSSRRQFLGAVTMVGAGVGINALAIRGFRMPFMAEPRHVKHSARHPDEHFTVSADGAFYTGMEGSLLSWRAFVPEPTLTMQGVFRVTVDNIHPQAILRREGGGQIREESIDGLQRTLLGDTEPGKELRLHWQVPFANSYRFAAIGDTGGGRELEWALRQAHHLGAQFLLLLGDLYYQPGDDLNVLQNLSRSPLPVYAAYGNHDIVRSFDQHLLHWFEHG
;
A
#
# COMPACT_ATOMS: atom_id res chain seq x y z
N MET A 1 -17.03 -23.92 -6.99
CA MET A 1 -17.12 -22.51 -7.42
C MET A 1 -17.22 -21.63 -6.17
N SER A 2 -16.11 -21.14 -5.65
CA SER A 2 -16.07 -20.24 -4.48
C SER A 2 -16.07 -18.78 -4.96
N LYS A 3 -17.02 -17.98 -4.46
CA LYS A 3 -17.18 -16.56 -4.79
C LYS A 3 -16.02 -15.72 -4.22
N PRO A 4 -15.62 -14.59 -4.85
CA PRO A 4 -14.58 -13.71 -4.34
C PRO A 4 -15.15 -12.88 -3.17
N SER A 5 -14.84 -13.25 -1.93
CA SER A 5 -15.37 -12.57 -0.74
C SER A 5 -14.42 -11.56 -0.08
N SER A 6 -13.19 -11.37 -0.54
CA SER A 6 -12.18 -10.60 0.23
C SER A 6 -12.40 -9.08 0.21
N ARG A 7 -12.75 -8.46 -0.95
CA ARG A 7 -12.90 -6.99 -1.07
C ARG A 7 -14.01 -6.40 -0.21
N ARG A 8 -15.21 -6.99 -0.21
CA ARG A 8 -16.37 -6.48 0.57
C ARG A 8 -16.22 -6.73 2.06
N GLN A 9 -15.57 -7.82 2.46
CA GLN A 9 -15.35 -8.14 3.87
C GLN A 9 -14.23 -7.29 4.47
N PHE A 10 -13.16 -7.02 3.72
CA PHE A 10 -12.08 -6.12 4.15
C PHE A 10 -12.55 -4.67 4.23
N LEU A 11 -13.19 -4.14 3.18
CA LEU A 11 -13.81 -2.80 3.23
C LEU A 11 -14.89 -2.73 4.32
N GLY A 12 -15.67 -3.80 4.51
CA GLY A 12 -16.67 -3.89 5.58
C GLY A 12 -16.05 -3.87 6.98
N ALA A 13 -14.95 -4.57 7.20
CA ALA A 13 -14.22 -4.60 8.47
C ALA A 13 -13.54 -3.26 8.77
N VAL A 14 -12.91 -2.62 7.77
CA VAL A 14 -12.33 -1.27 7.89
C VAL A 14 -13.44 -0.24 8.17
N THR A 15 -14.58 -0.32 7.48
CA THR A 15 -15.76 0.52 7.73
C THR A 15 -16.32 0.30 9.14
N MET A 16 -16.35 -0.94 9.63
CA MET A 16 -16.91 -1.28 10.94
C MET A 16 -15.99 -0.90 12.10
N VAL A 17 -14.67 -0.96 11.91
CA VAL A 17 -13.68 -0.48 12.90
C VAL A 17 -13.68 1.05 12.96
N GLY A 18 -13.77 1.71 11.79
CA GLY A 18 -14.03 3.15 11.73
C GLY A 18 -15.37 3.57 12.35
N ALA A 19 -16.42 2.75 12.18
CA ALA A 19 -17.74 3.01 12.77
C ALA A 19 -17.77 2.74 14.29
N GLY A 20 -17.08 1.69 14.77
CA GLY A 20 -17.13 1.25 16.17
C GLY A 20 -16.44 2.17 17.16
N VAL A 21 -15.37 2.86 16.74
CA VAL A 21 -14.76 3.96 17.52
C VAL A 21 -15.58 5.25 17.38
N GLY A 22 -16.44 5.33 16.35
CA GLY A 22 -17.23 6.50 15.99
C GLY A 22 -18.57 6.67 16.72
N ILE A 23 -19.21 5.63 17.27
CA ILE A 23 -20.60 5.80 17.77
C ILE A 23 -20.70 6.72 19.00
N ASN A 24 -19.69 6.78 19.87
CA ASN A 24 -19.69 7.73 21.00
C ASN A 24 -19.13 9.12 20.66
N ALA A 25 -18.40 9.27 19.56
CA ALA A 25 -17.90 10.57 19.10
C ALA A 25 -18.93 11.35 18.26
N LEU A 26 -19.99 10.68 17.77
CA LEU A 26 -21.04 11.27 16.93
C LEU A 26 -21.95 12.29 17.65
N ALA A 27 -21.88 12.41 18.98
CA ALA A 27 -22.74 13.32 19.73
C ALA A 27 -22.18 14.75 19.89
N ILE A 28 -20.91 15.02 19.56
CA ILE A 28 -20.31 16.34 19.84
C ILE A 28 -19.48 16.82 18.64
N ARG A 29 -20.05 17.80 17.92
CA ARG A 29 -19.37 18.76 17.03
C ARG A 29 -18.78 18.22 15.71
N GLY A 30 -19.62 18.21 14.68
CA GLY A 30 -19.26 18.77 13.36
C GLY A 30 -18.09 18.13 12.59
N PHE A 31 -17.88 16.82 12.68
CA PHE A 31 -16.80 16.14 11.96
C PHE A 31 -17.24 15.65 10.57
N ARG A 32 -16.43 15.96 9.54
CA ARG A 32 -16.61 15.48 8.16
C ARG A 32 -15.97 14.10 8.02
N MET A 33 -16.66 13.16 7.37
CA MET A 33 -16.14 11.84 7.02
C MET A 33 -14.78 11.96 6.32
N PRO A 34 -13.71 11.26 6.76
CA PRO A 34 -12.53 11.10 5.92
C PRO A 34 -12.94 10.16 4.79
N PHE A 35 -13.19 10.73 3.61
CA PHE A 35 -13.21 9.94 2.40
C PHE A 35 -11.85 9.28 2.29
N MET A 36 -11.80 7.95 2.44
CA MET A 36 -10.65 7.17 2.01
C MET A 36 -10.62 7.31 0.48
N ALA A 37 -9.99 8.38 0.01
CA ALA A 37 -9.74 8.56 -1.39
C ALA A 37 -8.70 7.50 -1.75
N GLU A 38 -9.11 6.46 -2.48
CA GLU A 38 -8.21 5.92 -3.51
C GLU A 38 -7.52 7.14 -4.13
N PRO A 39 -6.18 7.22 -4.17
CA PRO A 39 -5.54 8.42 -4.67
C PRO A 39 -5.97 8.57 -6.13
N ARG A 40 -6.97 9.43 -6.39
CA ARG A 40 -7.71 9.44 -7.67
C ARG A 40 -6.85 9.92 -8.84
N HIS A 41 -5.61 10.35 -8.55
CA HIS A 41 -4.64 10.90 -9.48
C HIS A 41 -3.39 10.02 -9.66
N VAL A 42 -3.26 8.88 -8.96
CA VAL A 42 -2.12 7.99 -9.21
C VAL A 42 -2.34 7.09 -10.42
N LYS A 43 -1.23 6.85 -11.12
CA LYS A 43 -1.20 5.92 -12.24
C LYS A 43 -1.25 4.48 -11.71
N HIS A 44 -2.30 3.77 -12.10
CA HIS A 44 -2.42 2.31 -11.92
C HIS A 44 -1.91 1.53 -13.13
N SER A 45 -1.33 2.23 -14.10
CA SER A 45 -0.63 1.62 -15.23
C SER A 45 0.62 2.40 -15.59
N ALA A 46 1.66 1.69 -15.99
CA ALA A 46 2.89 2.28 -16.48
C ALA A 46 3.47 1.41 -17.59
N ARG A 47 4.22 2.06 -18.48
CA ARG A 47 4.98 1.41 -19.54
C ARG A 47 6.43 1.83 -19.42
N HIS A 48 7.33 0.86 -19.46
CA HIS A 48 8.75 1.17 -19.51
C HIS A 48 9.08 1.84 -20.85
N PRO A 49 9.73 3.02 -20.88
CA PRO A 49 9.98 3.76 -22.12
C PRO A 49 10.89 2.97 -23.06
N ASP A 50 11.97 2.36 -22.55
CA ASP A 50 12.97 1.69 -23.38
C ASP A 50 12.70 0.18 -23.58
N GLU A 51 12.41 -0.55 -22.50
CA GLU A 51 12.13 -2.00 -22.57
C GLU A 51 10.70 -2.34 -23.00
N HIS A 52 9.85 -1.31 -23.15
CA HIS A 52 8.50 -1.38 -23.71
C HIS A 52 7.49 -2.32 -23.02
N PHE A 53 7.84 -2.97 -21.90
CA PHE A 53 6.90 -3.75 -21.11
C PHE A 53 5.86 -2.87 -20.43
N THR A 54 4.66 -3.40 -20.23
CA THR A 54 3.55 -2.70 -19.59
C THR A 54 3.14 -3.42 -18.32
N VAL A 55 2.71 -2.61 -17.35
CA VAL A 55 2.22 -3.08 -16.07
C VAL A 55 0.94 -2.33 -15.74
N SER A 56 -0.06 -3.06 -15.31
CA SER A 56 -1.27 -2.49 -14.70
C SER A 56 -1.48 -3.12 -13.33
N ALA A 57 -2.03 -2.36 -12.39
CA ALA A 57 -2.18 -2.79 -11.01
C ALA A 57 -3.60 -2.57 -10.49
N ASP A 58 -4.08 -3.53 -9.71
CA ASP A 58 -5.25 -3.42 -8.84
C ASP A 58 -4.76 -3.55 -7.39
N GLY A 59 -5.01 -2.55 -6.56
CA GLY A 59 -4.50 -2.52 -5.18
C GLY A 59 -3.05 -2.07 -5.03
N ALA A 60 -2.40 -1.58 -6.09
CA ALA A 60 -1.12 -0.89 -6.03
C ALA A 60 -1.08 0.31 -6.99
N PHE A 61 -0.19 1.26 -6.72
CA PHE A 61 0.04 2.42 -7.59
C PHE A 61 1.51 2.52 -8.00
N TYR A 62 1.74 3.10 -9.17
CA TYR A 62 3.08 3.33 -9.71
C TYR A 62 3.76 4.46 -8.97
N THR A 63 5.00 4.25 -8.52
CA THR A 63 5.75 5.22 -7.73
C THR A 63 6.94 5.80 -8.49
N GLY A 64 7.51 5.08 -9.45
CA GLY A 64 8.67 5.56 -10.18
C GLY A 64 9.36 4.51 -11.02
N MET A 65 10.49 4.90 -11.61
CA MET A 65 11.34 4.01 -12.41
C MET A 65 12.79 4.20 -11.98
N GLU A 66 13.49 3.10 -11.79
CA GLU A 66 14.92 3.08 -11.49
C GLU A 66 15.63 2.16 -12.49
N GLY A 67 16.29 2.77 -13.49
CA GLY A 67 16.91 2.00 -14.58
C GLY A 67 15.87 1.18 -15.35
N SER A 68 16.03 -0.15 -15.36
CA SER A 68 15.12 -1.11 -16.01
C SER A 68 13.87 -1.46 -15.19
N LEU A 69 13.75 -0.91 -13.99
CA LEU A 69 12.79 -1.35 -13.00
C LEU A 69 11.63 -0.37 -12.86
N LEU A 70 10.39 -0.85 -12.97
CA LEU A 70 9.22 -0.06 -12.58
C LEU A 70 8.86 -0.35 -11.11
N SER A 71 8.75 0.70 -10.31
CA SER A 71 8.46 0.65 -8.88
C SER A 71 6.98 0.89 -8.60
N TRP A 72 6.45 0.10 -7.67
CA TRP A 72 5.05 0.10 -7.26
C TRP A 72 4.94 0.06 -5.74
N ARG A 73 3.85 0.57 -5.20
CA ARG A 73 3.50 0.43 -3.78
C ARG A 73 2.10 -0.11 -3.62
N ALA A 74 1.95 -1.18 -2.84
CA ALA A 74 0.65 -1.74 -2.51
C ALA A 74 -0.10 -0.86 -1.50
N PHE A 75 -1.40 -0.67 -1.71
CA PHE A 75 -2.31 -0.01 -0.76
C PHE A 75 -3.42 -0.94 -0.26
N VAL A 76 -3.36 -2.23 -0.62
CA VAL A 76 -4.19 -3.31 -0.07
C VAL A 76 -3.30 -4.51 0.31
N PRO A 77 -3.79 -5.44 1.16
CA PRO A 77 -3.02 -6.63 1.55
C PRO A 77 -2.72 -7.62 0.43
N GLU A 78 -3.62 -7.72 -0.56
CA GLU A 78 -3.53 -8.70 -1.66
C GLU A 78 -3.58 -7.99 -3.03
N PRO A 79 -2.54 -7.23 -3.41
CA PRO A 79 -2.53 -6.54 -4.68
C PRO A 79 -2.36 -7.51 -5.85
N THR A 80 -2.89 -7.11 -7.01
CA THR A 80 -2.68 -7.80 -8.29
C THR A 80 -1.93 -6.87 -9.23
N LEU A 81 -0.92 -7.38 -9.91
CA LEU A 81 -0.28 -6.73 -11.04
C LEU A 81 -0.43 -7.59 -12.30
N THR A 82 -0.75 -6.99 -13.44
CA THR A 82 -0.82 -7.64 -14.74
C THR A 82 0.27 -7.10 -15.63
N MET A 83 1.10 -8.00 -16.15
CA MET A 83 2.31 -7.72 -16.96
C MET A 83 2.09 -8.07 -18.42
N GLN A 84 2.76 -7.34 -19.31
CA GLN A 84 3.02 -7.76 -20.70
C GLN A 84 4.46 -7.41 -21.09
N GLY A 85 5.17 -8.35 -21.73
CA GLY A 85 6.56 -8.20 -22.18
C GLY A 85 7.57 -8.84 -21.23
N VAL A 86 8.85 -8.51 -21.42
CA VAL A 86 9.93 -8.87 -20.48
C VAL A 86 9.99 -7.77 -19.43
N PHE A 87 9.73 -8.11 -18.17
CA PHE A 87 9.50 -7.11 -17.13
C PHE A 87 10.45 -7.29 -15.95
N ARG A 88 10.79 -6.15 -15.36
CA ARG A 88 11.44 -6.05 -14.06
C ARG A 88 10.68 -5.05 -13.19
N VAL A 89 10.18 -5.50 -12.05
CA VAL A 89 9.34 -4.64 -11.18
C VAL A 89 9.71 -4.79 -9.72
N THR A 90 9.53 -3.71 -8.95
CA THR A 90 9.45 -3.79 -7.49
C THR A 90 8.04 -3.47 -7.03
N VAL A 91 7.60 -4.15 -5.97
CA VAL A 91 6.37 -3.83 -5.26
C VAL A 91 6.70 -3.72 -3.78
N ASP A 92 6.58 -2.52 -3.23
CA ASP A 92 6.72 -2.26 -1.80
C ASP A 92 5.40 -2.50 -1.06
N ASN A 93 5.48 -2.57 0.27
CA ASN A 93 4.36 -2.72 1.19
C ASN A 93 3.64 -4.08 1.09
N ILE A 94 4.38 -5.13 0.70
CA ILE A 94 3.90 -6.52 0.64
C ILE A 94 4.29 -7.26 1.91
N HIS A 95 3.32 -7.87 2.59
CA HIS A 95 3.58 -8.63 3.81
C HIS A 95 4.63 -9.74 3.57
N PRO A 96 5.64 -9.97 4.44
CA PRO A 96 6.71 -10.95 4.22
C PRO A 96 6.22 -12.38 3.95
N GLN A 97 5.11 -12.76 4.57
CA GLN A 97 4.49 -14.08 4.41
C GLN A 97 3.53 -14.18 3.21
N ALA A 98 3.33 -13.11 2.44
CA ALA A 98 2.49 -13.17 1.25
C ALA A 98 3.11 -14.07 0.19
N ILE A 99 2.29 -14.93 -0.41
CA ILE A 99 2.70 -15.90 -1.42
C ILE A 99 2.28 -15.37 -2.78
N LEU A 100 3.22 -15.32 -3.72
CA LEU A 100 2.94 -14.96 -5.10
C LEU A 100 2.22 -16.10 -5.83
N ARG A 101 1.02 -15.79 -6.36
CA ARG A 101 0.31 -16.61 -7.34
C ARG A 101 0.44 -16.00 -8.72
N ARG A 102 0.54 -16.87 -9.71
CA ARG A 102 0.64 -16.50 -11.12
C ARG A 102 -0.48 -17.17 -11.93
N GLU A 103 -1.06 -16.41 -12.84
CA GLU A 103 -2.10 -16.86 -13.76
C GLU A 103 -1.83 -16.25 -15.14
N GLY A 104 -2.04 -17.01 -16.22
CA GLY A 104 -1.80 -16.53 -17.59
C GLY A 104 -0.52 -17.09 -18.23
N GLY A 105 -0.12 -16.47 -19.35
CA GLY A 105 0.96 -16.96 -20.21
C GLY A 105 2.28 -16.25 -19.93
N GLY A 106 3.20 -16.92 -19.23
CA GLY A 106 4.50 -16.37 -18.88
C GLY A 106 5.16 -17.08 -17.70
N GLN A 107 6.33 -16.58 -17.31
CA GLN A 107 7.13 -17.15 -16.22
C GLN A 107 7.79 -16.07 -15.37
N ILE A 108 7.94 -16.38 -14.09
CA ILE A 108 8.81 -15.64 -13.17
C ILE A 108 10.15 -16.36 -13.16
N ARG A 109 11.21 -15.62 -13.49
CA ARG A 109 12.59 -16.12 -13.49
C ARG A 109 13.21 -15.97 -12.11
N GLU A 110 12.92 -14.86 -11.45
CA GLU A 110 13.47 -14.51 -10.15
C GLU A 110 12.44 -13.74 -9.32
N GLU A 111 12.35 -14.10 -8.04
CA GLU A 111 11.67 -13.33 -7.01
C GLU A 111 12.63 -13.14 -5.84
N SER A 112 12.86 -11.90 -5.47
CA SER A 112 13.61 -11.53 -4.27
C SER A 112 12.70 -10.83 -3.26
N ILE A 113 12.94 -11.10 -1.99
CA ILE A 113 12.17 -10.59 -0.85
C ILE A 113 13.14 -9.85 0.06
N ASP A 114 12.92 -8.55 0.24
CA ASP A 114 13.66 -7.72 1.21
C ASP A 114 12.66 -6.94 2.06
N GLY A 115 12.45 -7.41 3.30
CA GLY A 115 11.41 -6.86 4.19
C GLY A 115 10.02 -6.86 3.53
N LEU A 116 9.49 -5.66 3.28
CA LEU A 116 8.19 -5.44 2.65
C LEU A 116 8.27 -5.29 1.12
N GLN A 117 9.47 -5.22 0.56
CA GLN A 117 9.69 -5.10 -0.87
C GLN A 117 9.74 -6.48 -1.53
N ARG A 118 9.18 -6.55 -2.73
CA ARG A 118 9.29 -7.67 -3.66
C ARG A 118 9.91 -7.20 -4.94
N THR A 119 10.93 -7.90 -5.42
CA THR A 119 11.55 -7.62 -6.72
C THR A 119 11.33 -8.82 -7.62
N LEU A 120 10.73 -8.60 -8.79
CA LEU A 120 10.41 -9.65 -9.74
C LEU A 120 11.10 -9.40 -11.08
N LEU A 121 11.62 -10.48 -11.65
CA LEU A 121 12.05 -10.55 -13.05
C LEU A 121 11.27 -11.67 -13.74
N GLY A 122 10.68 -11.36 -14.89
CA GLY A 122 9.91 -12.34 -15.64
C GLY A 122 9.66 -11.95 -17.08
N ASP A 123 8.92 -12.80 -17.76
CA ASP A 123 8.51 -12.57 -19.14
C ASP A 123 7.11 -13.13 -19.39
N THR A 124 6.41 -12.52 -20.33
CA THR A 124 5.12 -13.02 -20.83
C THR A 124 5.28 -13.63 -22.21
N GLU A 125 4.42 -14.60 -22.52
CA GLU A 125 4.32 -15.11 -23.88
C GLU A 125 3.84 -13.99 -24.83
N PRO A 126 4.24 -14.01 -26.13
CA PRO A 126 3.85 -12.98 -27.09
C PRO A 126 2.33 -12.81 -27.16
N GLY A 127 1.85 -11.58 -26.96
CA GLY A 127 0.43 -11.23 -27.00
C GLY A 127 -0.40 -11.75 -25.82
N LYS A 128 0.23 -12.31 -24.78
CA LYS A 128 -0.43 -12.75 -23.55
C LYS A 128 -0.04 -11.88 -22.37
N GLU A 129 -0.92 -11.90 -21.38
CA GLU A 129 -0.72 -11.29 -20.07
C GLU A 129 -0.33 -12.34 -19.04
N LEU A 130 0.50 -11.90 -18.09
CA LEU A 130 0.79 -12.64 -16.87
C LEU A 130 0.23 -11.84 -15.69
N ARG A 131 -0.74 -12.41 -15.00
CA ARG A 131 -1.32 -11.86 -13.78
C ARG A 131 -0.56 -12.40 -12.57
N LEU A 132 -0.12 -11.49 -11.71
CA LEU A 132 0.64 -11.72 -10.49
C LEU A 132 -0.22 -11.26 -9.32
N HIS A 133 -0.45 -12.12 -8.34
CA HIS A 133 -1.33 -11.86 -7.22
C HIS A 133 -0.67 -12.30 -5.93
N TRP A 134 -0.41 -11.37 -5.01
CA TRP A 134 0.13 -11.68 -3.70
C TRP A 134 -1.01 -12.02 -2.75
N GLN A 135 -0.95 -13.20 -2.13
CA GLN A 135 -1.99 -13.69 -1.22
C GLN A 135 -1.43 -13.83 0.18
N VAL A 136 -2.14 -13.33 1.18
CA VAL A 136 -1.71 -13.46 2.58
C VAL A 136 -2.28 -14.73 3.20
N PRO A 137 -1.52 -15.45 4.04
CA PRO A 137 -1.97 -16.71 4.64
C PRO A 137 -3.08 -16.52 5.70
N PHE A 138 -3.35 -15.27 6.07
CA PHE A 138 -4.31 -14.88 7.12
C PHE A 138 -5.54 -14.15 6.57
N ALA A 139 -5.86 -14.31 5.28
CA ALA A 139 -7.01 -13.65 4.66
C ALA A 139 -8.37 -13.92 5.36
N ASN A 140 -8.47 -15.01 6.13
CA ASN A 140 -9.66 -15.37 6.90
C ASN A 140 -9.78 -14.64 8.26
N SER A 141 -8.69 -14.08 8.79
CA SER A 141 -8.67 -13.38 10.08
C SER A 141 -7.52 -12.38 10.15
N TYR A 142 -7.89 -11.10 10.07
CA TYR A 142 -6.93 -10.01 10.15
C TYR A 142 -6.68 -9.58 11.59
N ARG A 143 -5.41 -9.45 11.93
CA ARG A 143 -4.93 -8.81 13.16
C ARG A 143 -4.13 -7.58 12.77
N PHE A 144 -4.59 -6.42 13.18
CA PHE A 144 -3.97 -5.16 12.79
C PHE A 144 -3.95 -4.19 13.98
N ALA A 145 -3.07 -3.20 13.89
CA ALA A 145 -3.10 -2.03 14.77
C ALA A 145 -3.72 -0.86 14.00
N ALA A 146 -4.39 0.04 14.70
CA ALA A 146 -4.87 1.30 14.14
C ALA A 146 -4.36 2.46 14.99
N ILE A 147 -3.84 3.49 14.35
CA ILE A 147 -3.32 4.68 15.01
C ILE A 147 -3.55 5.90 14.12
N GLY A 148 -3.74 7.08 14.71
CA GLY A 148 -3.79 8.37 14.03
C GLY A 148 -3.12 9.42 14.91
N ASP A 149 -3.02 10.64 14.43
CA ASP A 149 -2.54 11.81 15.20
C ASP A 149 -1.12 11.61 15.75
N THR A 150 -0.27 10.87 15.01
CA THR A 150 1.07 10.52 15.48
C THR A 150 2.11 11.59 15.18
N GLY A 151 1.87 12.42 14.18
CA GLY A 151 2.97 13.10 13.48
C GLY A 151 3.92 12.12 12.80
N GLY A 152 5.06 12.62 12.31
CA GLY A 152 5.99 11.84 11.50
C GLY A 152 7.14 11.21 12.29
N GLY A 153 7.35 11.65 13.53
CA GLY A 153 8.55 11.36 14.31
C GLY A 153 8.48 10.10 15.19
N ARG A 154 8.93 10.24 16.44
CA ARG A 154 9.14 9.12 17.36
C ARG A 154 7.88 8.32 17.71
N GLU A 155 6.71 8.98 17.73
CA GLU A 155 5.45 8.31 18.04
C GLU A 155 5.07 7.31 16.93
N LEU A 156 5.22 7.70 15.66
CA LEU A 156 5.03 6.82 14.52
C LEU A 156 6.01 5.64 14.56
N GLU A 157 7.29 5.91 14.80
CA GLU A 157 8.31 4.86 14.92
C GLU A 157 7.97 3.85 16.05
N TRP A 158 7.59 4.37 17.22
CA TRP A 158 7.22 3.55 18.37
C TRP A 158 6.00 2.70 18.05
N ALA A 159 4.96 3.28 17.44
CA ALA A 159 3.74 2.58 17.08
C ALA A 159 3.98 1.45 16.08
N LEU A 160 4.82 1.65 15.06
CA LEU A 160 5.19 0.61 14.10
C LEU A 160 5.88 -0.56 14.80
N ARG A 161 6.83 -0.28 15.70
CA ARG A 161 7.53 -1.32 16.46
C ARG A 161 6.60 -2.06 17.43
N GLN A 162 5.73 -1.35 18.14
CA GLN A 162 4.79 -1.97 19.07
C GLN A 162 3.73 -2.81 18.36
N ALA A 163 3.19 -2.33 17.24
CA ALA A 163 2.27 -3.10 16.41
C ALA A 163 2.93 -4.42 15.97
N HIS A 164 4.19 -4.36 15.52
CA HIS A 164 4.95 -5.55 15.17
C HIS A 164 5.15 -6.50 16.35
N HIS A 165 5.62 -5.98 17.48
CA HIS A 165 5.87 -6.77 18.68
C HIS A 165 4.61 -7.45 19.22
N LEU A 166 3.48 -6.74 19.16
CA LEU A 166 2.20 -7.29 19.52
C LEU A 166 1.76 -8.38 18.55
N GLY A 167 2.29 -8.43 17.32
CA GLY A 167 1.96 -9.42 16.29
C GLY A 167 0.82 -8.97 15.39
N ALA A 168 0.72 -7.67 15.11
CA ALA A 168 -0.10 -7.14 14.03
C ALA A 168 0.50 -7.55 12.68
N GLN A 169 -0.38 -7.88 11.73
CA GLN A 169 -0.06 -8.23 10.36
C GLN A 169 0.09 -6.98 9.48
N PHE A 170 -0.59 -5.89 9.81
CA PHE A 170 -0.46 -4.59 9.17
C PHE A 170 -0.94 -3.50 10.13
N LEU A 171 -0.66 -2.25 9.78
CA LEU A 171 -1.09 -1.07 10.53
C LEU A 171 -1.97 -0.18 9.65
N LEU A 172 -3.09 0.26 10.22
CA LEU A 172 -3.95 1.29 9.66
C LEU A 172 -3.54 2.64 10.28
N LEU A 173 -3.11 3.56 9.43
CA LEU A 173 -2.73 4.90 9.83
C LEU A 173 -3.85 5.86 9.44
N LEU A 174 -4.52 6.43 10.43
CA LEU A 174 -5.78 7.15 10.28
C LEU A 174 -5.61 8.66 10.04
N GLY A 175 -4.41 9.06 9.60
CA GLY A 175 -4.08 10.44 9.24
C GLY A 175 -3.40 11.22 10.36
N ASP A 176 -3.16 12.49 10.04
CA ASP A 176 -2.46 13.47 10.87
C ASP A 176 -1.01 13.07 11.18
N LEU A 177 -0.30 12.82 10.08
CA LEU A 177 1.12 12.53 10.03
C LEU A 177 2.01 13.77 10.07
N TYR A 178 1.46 14.95 9.75
CA TYR A 178 2.27 16.14 9.52
C TYR A 178 1.87 17.30 10.43
N TYR A 179 2.55 17.42 11.56
CA TYR A 179 2.36 18.55 12.49
C TYR A 179 3.52 19.55 12.40
N GLN A 180 4.73 19.10 12.14
CA GLN A 180 5.98 19.87 12.28
C GLN A 180 6.82 19.86 10.99
N PRO A 181 7.64 20.91 10.74
CA PRO A 181 8.64 20.86 9.67
C PRO A 181 9.55 19.63 9.81
N GLY A 182 9.82 18.93 8.71
CA GLY A 182 10.63 17.70 8.71
C GLY A 182 9.85 16.41 8.96
N ASP A 183 8.55 16.48 9.29
CA ASP A 183 7.71 15.28 9.40
C ASP A 183 7.61 14.51 8.07
N ASP A 184 7.71 15.19 6.93
CA ASP A 184 7.85 14.58 5.60
C ASP A 184 9.00 13.56 5.57
N LEU A 185 10.22 14.00 5.88
CA LEU A 185 11.40 13.12 5.90
C LEU A 185 11.29 12.03 6.97
N ASN A 186 10.75 12.36 8.15
CA ASN A 186 10.60 11.39 9.24
C ASN A 186 9.58 10.30 8.87
N VAL A 187 8.46 10.66 8.25
CA VAL A 187 7.47 9.69 7.74
C VAL A 187 8.11 8.78 6.71
N LEU A 188 8.83 9.34 5.72
CA LEU A 188 9.55 8.54 4.72
C LEU A 188 10.51 7.53 5.37
N GLN A 189 11.31 7.99 6.31
CA GLN A 189 12.30 7.18 6.99
C GLN A 189 11.65 6.09 7.86
N ASN A 190 10.56 6.41 8.56
CA ASN A 190 9.87 5.45 9.42
C ASN A 190 9.09 4.40 8.60
N LEU A 191 8.43 4.82 7.53
CA LEU A 191 7.66 3.90 6.68
C LEU A 191 8.56 2.99 5.83
N SER A 192 9.70 3.49 5.32
CA SER A 192 10.69 2.66 4.62
C SER A 192 11.35 1.60 5.51
N ARG A 193 11.39 1.84 6.83
CA ARG A 193 11.91 0.90 7.84
C ARG A 193 10.80 0.12 8.54
N SER A 194 9.56 0.23 8.07
CA SER A 194 8.44 -0.41 8.73
C SER A 194 8.60 -1.93 8.73
N PRO A 195 8.43 -2.61 9.88
CA PRO A 195 8.48 -4.07 9.96
C PRO A 195 7.20 -4.76 9.46
N LEU A 196 6.16 -3.99 9.11
CA LEU A 196 4.86 -4.49 8.67
C LEU A 196 4.20 -3.52 7.66
N PRO A 197 3.34 -4.01 6.76
CA PRO A 197 2.64 -3.14 5.82
C PRO A 197 1.82 -2.05 6.51
N VAL A 198 1.84 -0.85 5.95
CA VAL A 198 1.10 0.31 6.45
C VAL A 198 0.11 0.78 5.38
N TYR A 199 -1.15 0.91 5.76
CA TYR A 199 -2.21 1.47 4.92
C TYR A 199 -2.71 2.76 5.56
N ALA A 200 -2.57 3.88 4.83
CA ALA A 200 -2.81 5.20 5.36
C ALA A 200 -4.07 5.85 4.77
N ALA A 201 -4.78 6.60 5.60
CA ALA A 201 -5.77 7.59 5.24
C ALA A 201 -5.22 8.99 5.55
N TYR A 202 -5.88 10.02 5.00
CA TYR A 202 -5.54 11.41 5.28
C TYR A 202 -6.38 11.98 6.41
N GLY A 203 -5.72 12.69 7.31
CA GLY A 203 -6.31 13.55 8.33
C GLY A 203 -6.32 15.01 7.87
N ASN A 204 -6.90 15.90 8.69
CA ASN A 204 -7.01 17.31 8.34
C ASN A 204 -5.66 18.04 8.30
N HIS A 205 -4.70 17.65 9.13
CA HIS A 205 -3.36 18.24 9.11
C HIS A 205 -2.58 17.84 7.85
N ASP A 206 -2.89 16.68 7.28
CA ASP A 206 -2.27 16.22 6.04
C ASP A 206 -2.78 17.01 4.81
N ILE A 207 -4.02 17.48 4.84
CA ILE A 207 -4.60 18.30 3.77
C ILE A 207 -4.01 19.72 3.76
N VAL A 208 -3.78 20.31 4.93
CA VAL A 208 -3.23 21.68 5.02
C VAL A 208 -1.81 21.75 4.47
N ARG A 209 -1.04 20.66 4.63
CA ARG A 209 0.26 20.52 3.98
C ARG A 209 0.22 19.92 2.57
N SER A 210 -0.93 19.42 2.08
CA SER A 210 -1.10 19.03 0.68
C SER A 210 -1.35 20.22 -0.25
N PHE A 211 -1.55 21.42 0.31
CA PHE A 211 -1.41 22.68 -0.43
C PHE A 211 0.07 23.06 -0.65
N ASP A 212 1.00 22.43 0.08
CA ASP A 212 2.39 22.32 -0.32
C ASP A 212 2.52 21.06 -1.19
N GLN A 213 3.06 21.20 -2.40
CA GLN A 213 3.04 20.17 -3.45
C GLN A 213 3.73 18.84 -3.05
N HIS A 214 4.44 18.83 -1.92
CA HIS A 214 5.24 17.72 -1.42
C HIS A 214 4.47 16.53 -0.82
N LEU A 215 3.19 16.67 -0.43
CA LEU A 215 2.42 15.53 0.11
C LEU A 215 1.72 14.69 -0.97
N LEU A 216 1.31 15.30 -2.08
CA LEU A 216 0.98 14.55 -3.30
C LEU A 216 2.19 13.68 -3.71
N HIS A 217 3.40 14.21 -3.53
CA HIS A 217 4.62 13.52 -3.94
C HIS A 217 4.92 12.19 -3.24
N TRP A 218 4.39 11.83 -2.05
CA TRP A 218 4.69 10.50 -1.49
C TRP A 218 3.76 9.38 -1.98
N PHE A 219 2.49 9.69 -2.20
CA PHE A 219 1.60 8.76 -2.88
C PHE A 219 1.88 8.73 -4.39
N GLU A 220 2.58 9.71 -4.97
CA GLU A 220 2.79 9.83 -6.42
C GLU A 220 4.24 9.61 -6.89
N HIS A 221 5.25 9.78 -6.02
CA HIS A 221 6.69 9.64 -6.33
C HIS A 221 7.47 8.96 -5.19
N GLY A 222 7.77 7.68 -5.36
CA GLY A 222 8.57 6.85 -4.47
C GLY A 222 9.41 5.81 -5.20
#